data_AF-A0A2Z6G884-F1
#
_entry.id   AF-A0A2Z6G884-F1
#
_cell.length_a   1.000
_cell.length_b   1.000
_cell.length_c   1.000
_cell.angle_alpha   90.00
_cell.angle_beta   90.00
_cell.angle_gamma   90.00
#
_symmetry.space_group_name_H-M   'P 1'
#
loop_
_entity.id
_entity.type
_entity.pdbx_description
1 polymer ?
#
loop_
_entity_poly.entity_id
_entity_poly.type
_entity_poly.pdbx_seq_one_letter_code
_entity_poly.pdbx_strand_id
1 'polypeptide(L)' 'MCHCSGTRRSYIQSLFEQGKDIAAISRWTGALSGCGGCEWDIADFLKELDAKTSKKL' A
#
# COMPACT_ATOMS: atom_id res chain seq x y z
N MET A 1 -1.70 8.91 2.09
CA MET A 1 -0.49 8.06 2.18
C MET A 1 0.57 8.69 1.32
N CYS A 2 0.44 8.66 0.00
CA CYS A 2 1.36 9.39 -0.86
C CYS A 2 0.79 10.77 -1.17
N HIS A 3 1.49 11.83 -0.79
CA HIS A 3 1.09 13.20 -1.14
C HIS A 3 1.24 13.45 -2.65
N CYS A 4 2.33 12.95 -3.25
CA CYS A 4 2.67 13.17 -4.66
C CYS A 4 1.62 12.60 -5.63
N SER A 5 1.05 11.42 -5.35
CA SER A 5 0.01 10.79 -6.19
C SER A 5 -1.42 10.90 -5.63
N GLY A 6 -1.59 11.47 -4.43
CA GLY A 6 -2.89 11.51 -3.74
C GLY A 6 -3.38 10.16 -3.21
N THR A 7 -2.56 9.10 -3.24
CA THR A 7 -2.96 7.76 -2.80
C THR A 7 -3.36 7.73 -1.33
N ARG A 8 -4.55 7.19 -1.04
CA ARG A 8 -5.13 7.05 0.30
C ARG A 8 -4.94 5.63 0.87
N ARG A 9 -4.99 5.47 2.21
CA ARG A 9 -4.86 4.17 2.89
C ARG A 9 -5.92 3.17 2.39
N SER A 10 -7.18 3.61 2.29
CA SER A 10 -8.30 2.75 1.88
C SER A 10 -8.09 2.10 0.50
N TYR A 11 -7.50 2.84 -0.45
CA TYR A 11 -7.26 2.28 -1.78
C TYR A 11 -6.13 1.24 -1.77
N ILE A 12 -5.03 1.52 -1.07
CA ILE A 12 -3.94 0.54 -0.86
C ILE A 12 -4.48 -0.72 -0.18
N GLN A 13 -5.29 -0.58 0.87
CA GLN A 13 -5.91 -1.71 1.56
C GLN A 13 -6.77 -2.54 0.61
N SER A 14 -7.64 -1.90 -0.20
CA SER A 14 -8.49 -2.63 -1.14
C SER A 14 -7.69 -3.41 -2.18
N LEU A 15 -6.52 -2.91 -2.60
CA LEU A 15 -5.63 -3.61 -3.53
C LEU A 15 -4.91 -4.78 -2.86
N PHE A 16 -4.46 -4.59 -1.62
CA PHE A 16 -3.89 -5.67 -0.80
C PHE A 16 -4.88 -6.82 -0.60
N GLU A 17 -6.14 -6.50 -0.25
CA GLU A 17 -7.22 -7.49 -0.07
C GLU A 17 -7.57 -8.24 -1.37
N GLN A 18 -7.27 -7.66 -2.55
CA GLN A 18 -7.36 -8.32 -3.85
C GLN A 18 -6.11 -9.16 -4.20
N GLY A 19 -5.16 -9.29 -3.28
CA GLY A 19 -3.91 -10.03 -3.47
C GLY A 19 -2.89 -9.31 -4.36
N LYS A 20 -2.97 -7.98 -4.50
CA LYS A 20 -1.97 -7.21 -5.25
C LYS A 20 -0.71 -7.03 -4.40
N ASP A 21 0.44 -7.27 -5.02
CA ASP A 21 1.75 -7.00 -4.44
C ASP A 21 2.12 -5.51 -4.49
N ILE A 22 3.24 -5.15 -3.87
CA ILE A 22 3.71 -3.76 -3.80
C ILE A 22 3.99 -3.16 -5.19
N ALA A 23 4.47 -3.96 -6.13
CA ALA A 23 4.74 -3.52 -7.49
C ALA A 23 3.45 -3.19 -8.24
N ALA A 24 2.42 -4.03 -8.11
CA ALA A 24 1.09 -3.76 -8.63
C ALA A 24 0.48 -2.53 -7.95
N ILE A 25 0.55 -2.43 -6.62
CA ILE A 25 0.06 -1.26 -5.87
C ILE A 25 0.71 0.03 -6.40
N SER A 26 2.02 0.04 -6.66
CA SER A 26 2.68 1.19 -7.26
C SER A 26 2.09 1.55 -8.63
N ARG A 27 1.96 0.57 -9.55
CA ARG A 27 1.39 0.80 -10.89
C ARG A 27 -0.05 1.32 -10.85
N TRP A 28 -0.89 0.80 -9.95
CA TRP A 28 -2.31 1.15 -9.86
C TRP A 28 -2.57 2.50 -9.20
N THR A 29 -1.65 2.97 -8.35
CA THR A 29 -1.88 4.13 -7.49
C THR A 29 -0.97 5.31 -7.81
N GLY A 30 0.13 5.10 -8.55
CA GLY A 30 1.21 6.07 -8.70
C GLY A 30 2.02 6.31 -7.43
N ALA A 31 1.71 5.62 -6.32
CA ALA A 31 2.57 5.67 -5.15
C ALA A 31 3.90 4.94 -5.44
N LEU A 32 4.97 5.33 -4.74
CA LEU A 32 6.32 4.76 -4.88
C LEU A 32 7.00 4.98 -6.24
N SER A 33 6.38 5.68 -7.19
CA SER A 33 6.97 5.98 -8.50
C SER A 33 7.48 7.43 -8.64
N GLY A 34 7.44 8.20 -7.54
CA GLY A 34 7.75 9.64 -7.54
C GLY A 34 8.76 10.00 -6.46
N CYS A 35 8.41 10.98 -5.63
CA CYS A 35 9.26 11.61 -4.63
C CYS A 35 9.84 10.70 -3.52
N GLY A 36 9.49 9.41 -3.46
CA GLY A 36 9.96 8.47 -2.42
C GLY A 36 9.40 8.71 -1.00
N GLY A 37 8.84 9.88 -0.70
CA GLY A 37 8.43 10.28 0.66
C GLY A 37 7.33 9.44 1.35
N CYS A 38 6.80 8.40 0.71
CA CYS A 38 5.80 7.50 1.28
C CYS A 38 6.26 6.03 1.36
N GLU A 39 7.52 5.73 1.02
CA GLU A 39 8.05 4.36 0.96
C GLU A 39 7.90 3.61 2.29
N TRP A 40 8.35 4.23 3.38
CA TRP A 40 8.28 3.65 4.72
C TRP A 40 6.85 3.49 5.21
N ASP A 41 6.03 4.55 5.06
CA ASP A 41 4.62 4.53 5.49
C ASP A 41 3.83 3.41 4.79
N ILE A 42 4.06 3.20 3.50
CA ILE A 42 3.39 2.15 2.73
C ILE A 42 3.92 0.77 3.12
N ALA A 43 5.23 0.61 3.27
CA ALA A 43 5.83 -0.66 3.69
C ALA A 43 5.29 -1.11 5.06
N ASP A 44 5.24 -0.20 6.03
CA ASP A 44 4.72 -0.51 7.36
C ASP A 44 3.22 -0.77 7.35
N PHE A 45 2.45 -0.03 6.54
CA PHE A 45 1.03 -0.30 6.40
C PHE A 45 0.75 -1.69 5.80
N LEU A 46 1.55 -2.14 4.82
CA LEU A 46 1.40 -3.49 4.26
C LEU A 46 1.72 -4.58 5.29
N LYS A 47 2.75 -4.39 6.13
CA LYS A 47 3.04 -5.29 7.26
C LYS A 47 1.89 -5.34 8.26
N GLU A 48 1.28 -4.19 8.57
CA GLU A 48 0.10 -4.14 9.46
C GLU A 48 -1.08 -4.94 8.88
N LEU A 49 -1.33 -4.82 7.57
CA LEU A 49 -2.41 -5.54 6.88
C LEU A 49 -2.15 -7.04 6.85
N ASP A 50 -0.91 -7.45 6.59
CA ASP A 50 -0.50 -8.86 6.60
C ASP A 50 -0.66 -9.48 7.99
N ALA A 51 -0.17 -8.81 9.03
CA ALA A 51 -0.32 -9.23 10.42
C ALA A 51 -1.80 -9.33 10.85
N LYS A 52 -2.68 -8.49 10.31
CA LYS A 52 -4.14 -8.55 10.56
C LYS A 52 -4.79 -9.71 9.81
N THR A 53 -4.36 -9.97 8.58
CA THR A 53 -4.92 -11.04 7.73
C THR A 53 -4.51 -12.42 8.26
N SER A 54 -3.24 -12.57 8.65
CA SER A 54 -2.73 -13.82 9.23
C SER A 54 -3.40 -14.20 10.56
N LYS A 55 -3.91 -13.22 11.33
CA LYS A 55 -4.67 -13.47 12.56
C LYS A 55 -6.15 -13.83 12.33
N LYS A 56 -6.62 -13.76 11.08
CA LYS A 56 -8.03 -14.02 10.73
C LYS A 56 -8.27 -15.48 10.32
N LEU A 57 -7.21 -16.26 10.15
CA LEU A 57 -7.19 -17.72 9.95
C LEU A 57 -7.01 -18.42 11.29
#